data_AF-A0A9D8DML9-F1
#
_entry.id   AF-A0A9D8DML9-F1
#
_cell.length_a   1.000
_cell.length_b   1.000
_cell.length_c   1.000
_cell.angle_alpha   90.00
_cell.angle_beta   90.00
_cell.angle_gamma   90.00
#
_symmetry.space_group_name_H-M   'P 1'
#
loop_
_entity.id
_entity.type
_entity.pdbx_description
1 polymer ?
#
loop_
_entity_poly.entity_id
_entity_poly.type
_entity_poly.pdbx_seq_one_letter_code
_entity_poly.pdbx_strand_id
1 'polypeptide(L)'
;MLDRRLVVVTGKGGVGKTTVAAAIATAAAESGRRVLACEVDATGALAAALGVGPVGYEPRRVGPRLDAMAMDTEASLREYLRRYLHVPAVGRLAPLAAIFDFVATAAPGVREILTIGKLAFEVRRGAYDLVVADTVATGHVVAQLAAPATIGELVPVGAIRDQAA
;
A
#
# COMPACT_ATOMS: atom_id res chain seq x y z
N MET A 1 21.13 4.86 5.03
CA MET A 1 19.93 4.32 4.33
C MET A 1 18.68 4.33 5.22
N LEU A 2 18.81 4.20 6.55
CA LEU A 2 17.69 4.06 7.47
C LEU A 2 16.95 5.36 7.85
N ASP A 3 17.41 6.56 7.45
CA ASP A 3 16.66 7.82 7.68
C ASP A 3 15.42 7.98 6.77
N ARG A 4 15.17 7.02 5.88
CA ARG A 4 13.97 6.98 5.02
C ARG A 4 12.78 6.45 5.84
N ARG A 5 11.61 7.09 5.68
CA ARG A 5 10.33 6.65 6.28
C ARG A 5 9.64 5.56 5.47
N LEU A 6 10.04 5.35 4.22
CA LEU A 6 9.53 4.32 3.31
C LEU A 6 10.70 3.64 2.57
N VAL A 7 10.70 2.32 2.57
CA VAL A 7 11.58 1.47 1.76
C VAL A 7 10.70 0.58 0.90
N VAL A 8 10.90 0.62 -0.41
CA VAL A 8 10.20 -0.23 -1.37
C VAL A 8 11.17 -1.27 -1.90
N VAL A 9 10.84 -2.55 -1.75
CA VAL A 9 11.63 -3.66 -2.26
C VAL A 9 10.96 -4.18 -3.54
N THR A 10 11.68 -4.10 -4.66
CA THR A 10 11.21 -4.50 -5.99
C THR A 10 12.32 -5.23 -6.76
N GLY A 11 11.96 -5.87 -7.88
CA GLY A 11 12.86 -6.69 -8.70
C GLY A 11 12.11 -7.79 -9.47
N LYS A 12 12.83 -8.58 -10.27
CA LYS A 12 12.21 -9.69 -11.04
C LYS A 12 11.57 -10.76 -10.13
N GLY A 13 10.76 -11.65 -10.70
CA GLY A 13 10.24 -12.81 -9.98
C GLY A 13 11.38 -13.70 -9.45
N GLY A 14 11.25 -14.25 -8.23
CA GLY A 14 12.21 -15.22 -7.68
C GLY A 14 13.56 -14.69 -7.17
N VAL A 15 13.83 -13.38 -7.24
CA VAL A 15 15.14 -12.82 -6.82
C VAL A 15 15.29 -12.59 -5.29
N GLY A 16 14.37 -13.09 -4.48
CA GLY A 16 14.44 -12.97 -3.01
C GLY A 16 13.92 -11.65 -2.41
N LYS A 17 13.08 -10.89 -3.14
CA LYS A 17 12.51 -9.61 -2.69
C LYS A 17 11.85 -9.71 -1.31
N THR A 18 10.96 -10.67 -1.14
CA THR A 18 10.23 -10.90 0.10
C THR A 18 11.18 -11.21 1.26
N THR A 19 12.21 -12.02 1.01
CA THR A 19 13.25 -12.31 2.01
C THR A 19 14.02 -11.05 2.40
N VAL A 20 14.39 -10.22 1.43
CA VAL A 20 15.07 -8.93 1.68
C VAL A 20 14.15 -7.97 2.43
N ALA A 21 12.87 -7.88 2.07
CA ALA A 21 11.89 -7.04 2.75
C ALA A 21 11.69 -7.46 4.21
N ALA A 22 11.52 -8.76 4.46
CA ALA A 22 11.44 -9.31 5.82
C ALA A 22 12.72 -9.01 6.62
N ALA A 23 13.91 -9.23 6.04
CA ALA A 23 15.18 -8.96 6.70
C ALA A 23 15.35 -7.48 7.06
N ILE A 24 15.01 -6.57 6.15
CA ILE A 24 15.04 -5.11 6.41
C ILE A 24 14.08 -4.75 7.54
N ALA A 25 12.86 -5.28 7.52
CA ALA A 25 11.84 -4.97 8.52
C ALA A 25 12.26 -5.46 9.92
N THR A 26 12.74 -6.70 10.02
CA THR A 26 13.23 -7.29 11.26
C THR A 26 14.43 -6.52 11.81
N ALA A 27 15.47 -6.29 11.00
CA ALA A 27 16.67 -5.59 11.43
C ALA A 27 16.36 -4.15 11.90
N ALA A 28 15.44 -3.45 11.22
CA ALA A 28 15.01 -2.12 11.64
C ALA A 28 14.25 -2.16 12.98
N ALA A 29 13.38 -3.16 13.19
CA ALA A 29 12.65 -3.31 14.44
C ALA A 29 13.58 -3.65 15.62
N GLU A 30 14.54 -4.54 15.40
CA GLU A 30 15.60 -4.89 16.36
C GLU A 30 16.50 -3.69 16.71
N SER A 31 16.70 -2.77 15.77
CA SER A 31 17.38 -1.49 16.02
C SER A 31 16.56 -0.47 16.83
N GLY A 32 15.35 -0.84 17.27
CA GLY A 32 14.48 -0.02 18.12
C GLY A 32 13.44 0.82 17.37
N ARG A 33 13.36 0.74 16.03
CA ARG A 33 12.36 1.46 15.23
C ARG A 33 11.00 0.79 15.30
N ARG A 34 9.92 1.56 15.26
CA ARG A 34 8.56 1.06 15.00
C ARG A 34 8.42 0.83 13.50
N VAL A 35 8.21 -0.42 13.10
CA VAL A 35 8.22 -0.83 11.69
C VAL A 35 6.87 -1.39 11.28
N LEU A 36 6.42 -1.03 10.08
CA LEU A 36 5.34 -1.68 9.36
C LEU A 36 5.91 -2.42 8.14
N ALA A 37 5.71 -3.72 8.06
CA ALA A 37 5.97 -4.53 6.88
C ALA A 37 4.66 -4.71 6.07
N CYS A 38 4.68 -4.37 4.78
CA CYS A 38 3.48 -4.38 3.92
C CYS A 38 3.72 -5.23 2.68
N GLU A 39 2.88 -6.25 2.47
CA GLU A 39 2.88 -7.08 1.25
C GLU A 39 1.87 -6.54 0.24
N VAL A 40 2.32 -6.20 -0.98
CA VAL A 40 1.44 -5.56 -1.97
C VAL A 40 0.60 -6.55 -2.79
N ASP A 41 1.10 -7.75 -3.06
CA ASP A 41 0.37 -8.78 -3.82
C ASP A 41 -0.46 -9.73 -2.96
N ALA A 42 -0.32 -9.65 -1.64
CA ALA A 42 -1.11 -10.40 -0.65
C ALA A 42 -1.13 -11.92 -0.88
N THR A 43 -0.01 -12.47 -1.35
CA THR A 43 0.18 -13.92 -1.50
C THR A 43 0.37 -14.62 -0.15
N GLY A 44 0.69 -13.86 0.91
CA GLY A 44 1.07 -14.35 2.23
C GLY A 44 2.56 -14.66 2.35
N ALA A 45 3.35 -14.38 1.30
CA ALA A 45 4.77 -14.70 1.26
C ALA A 45 5.56 -13.90 2.31
N LEU A 46 5.19 -12.64 2.56
CA LEU A 46 5.88 -11.82 3.55
C LEU A 46 5.59 -12.29 4.97
N ALA A 47 4.34 -12.63 5.27
CA ALA A 47 3.97 -13.20 6.57
C ALA A 47 4.71 -14.52 6.82
N ALA A 48 4.80 -15.39 5.81
CA ALA A 48 5.56 -16.62 5.88
C ALA A 48 7.07 -16.36 6.09
N ALA A 49 7.65 -15.39 5.38
CA ALA A 49 9.06 -15.01 5.53
C ALA A 49 9.38 -14.41 6.91
N LEU A 50 8.41 -13.78 7.56
CA LEU A 50 8.49 -13.29 8.94
C LEU A 50 8.24 -14.40 9.99
N GLY A 51 7.89 -15.61 9.57
CA GLY A 51 7.60 -16.73 10.47
C GLY A 51 6.29 -16.59 11.24
N VAL A 52 5.31 -15.87 10.69
CA VAL A 52 4.03 -15.59 11.36
C VAL A 52 2.83 -16.06 10.55
N GLY A 53 1.69 -16.23 11.23
CA GLY A 53 0.42 -16.55 10.56
C GLY A 53 -0.07 -15.44 9.63
N PRO A 54 -1.15 -15.68 8.87
CA PRO A 54 -1.69 -14.72 7.90
C PRO A 54 -1.92 -13.33 8.49
N VAL A 55 -1.77 -12.30 7.66
CA VAL A 55 -2.07 -10.90 7.99
C VAL A 55 -3.10 -10.35 7.03
N GLY A 56 -3.92 -9.43 7.49
CA GLY A 56 -4.95 -8.78 6.69
C GLY A 56 -4.58 -7.34 6.34
N TYR A 57 -5.59 -6.60 5.88
CA TYR A 57 -5.46 -5.18 5.52
C TYR A 57 -5.17 -4.26 6.71
N GLU A 58 -5.66 -4.61 7.89
CA GLU A 58 -5.36 -3.88 9.12
C GLU A 58 -3.99 -4.32 9.67
N PRO A 59 -3.08 -3.38 9.99
CA PRO A 59 -1.80 -3.71 10.61
C PRO A 59 -1.96 -4.56 11.87
N ARG A 60 -1.24 -5.68 11.91
CA ARG A 60 -1.23 -6.61 13.04
C ARG A 60 0.17 -6.69 13.64
N ARG A 61 0.27 -6.62 14.96
CA ARG A 61 1.54 -6.85 15.69
C ARG A 61 2.03 -8.27 15.45
N VAL A 62 3.26 -8.41 14.94
CA VAL A 62 3.90 -9.70 14.63
C VAL A 62 5.24 -9.90 15.34
N GLY A 63 5.79 -8.85 15.94
CA GLY A 63 6.97 -8.94 16.81
C GLY A 63 7.18 -7.64 17.59
N PRO A 64 8.18 -7.57 18.50
CA PRO A 64 8.51 -6.34 19.19
C PRO A 64 8.81 -5.21 18.19
N ARG A 65 8.00 -4.14 18.25
CA ARG A 65 8.07 -2.99 17.34
C ARG A 65 7.88 -3.31 15.84
N LEU A 66 7.34 -4.48 15.51
CA LEU A 66 7.08 -4.90 14.15
C LEU A 66 5.60 -5.25 13.96
N ASP A 67 4.93 -4.48 13.12
CA ASP A 67 3.60 -4.79 12.60
C ASP A 67 3.71 -5.26 11.15
N ALA A 68 2.77 -6.09 10.71
CA ALA A 68 2.66 -6.53 9.34
C ALA A 68 1.22 -6.44 8.81
N MET A 69 1.09 -6.18 7.52
CA MET A 69 -0.17 -6.14 6.79
C MET A 69 -0.01 -6.65 5.37
N ALA A 70 -1.13 -7.04 4.75
CA ALA A 70 -1.22 -7.36 3.33
C ALA A 70 -2.24 -6.44 2.66
N MET A 71 -1.91 -5.95 1.47
CA MET A 71 -2.79 -5.09 0.70
C MET A 71 -4.04 -5.86 0.25
N ASP A 72 -5.20 -5.26 0.47
CA ASP A 72 -6.46 -5.76 -0.04
C ASP A 72 -7.07 -4.67 -0.92
N THR A 73 -7.35 -5.01 -2.17
CA THR A 73 -7.79 -4.01 -3.16
C THR A 73 -9.18 -3.47 -2.83
N GLU A 74 -10.11 -4.33 -2.39
CA GLU A 74 -11.48 -3.92 -2.08
C GLU A 74 -11.52 -3.09 -0.79
N ALA A 75 -10.80 -3.51 0.24
CA ALA A 75 -10.65 -2.77 1.48
C ALA A 75 -9.96 -1.43 1.25
N SER A 76 -8.94 -1.38 0.38
CA SER A 76 -8.27 -0.12 -0.01
C SER A 76 -9.20 0.84 -0.74
N LEU A 77 -10.00 0.34 -1.68
CA LEU A 77 -10.99 1.17 -2.36
C LEU A 77 -12.03 1.68 -1.36
N ARG A 78 -12.53 0.81 -0.49
CA ARG A 78 -13.51 1.17 0.55
C ARG A 78 -12.95 2.24 1.49
N GLU A 79 -11.70 2.10 1.89
CA GLU A 79 -10.97 3.08 2.71
C GLU A 79 -10.85 4.42 1.98
N TYR A 80 -10.46 4.40 0.71
CA TYR A 80 -10.32 5.58 -0.14
C TYR A 80 -11.65 6.32 -0.32
N LEU A 81 -12.72 5.62 -0.70
CA LEU A 81 -14.05 6.20 -0.91
C LEU A 81 -14.59 6.86 0.37
N ARG A 82 -14.42 6.20 1.52
CA ARG A 82 -14.85 6.74 2.82
C ARG A 82 -14.07 8.00 3.21
N ARG A 83 -12.75 8.02 2.98
CA ARG A 83 -11.87 9.10 3.46
C ARG A 83 -11.83 10.31 2.55
N TYR A 84 -11.86 10.13 1.24
CA TYR A 84 -11.62 11.22 0.29
C TYR A 84 -12.88 11.68 -0.44
N LEU A 85 -13.87 10.80 -0.61
CA LEU A 85 -15.12 11.15 -1.28
C LEU A 85 -16.30 11.33 -0.31
N HIS A 86 -16.09 11.16 1.00
CA HIS A 86 -17.11 11.22 2.04
C HIS A 86 -18.37 10.39 1.73
N VAL A 87 -18.24 9.32 0.94
CA VAL A 87 -19.37 8.45 0.59
C VAL A 87 -19.61 7.52 1.77
N PRO A 88 -20.77 7.59 2.45
CA PRO A 88 -21.09 6.67 3.53
C PRO A 88 -21.08 5.24 2.99
N ALA A 89 -20.52 4.30 3.75
CA ALA A 89 -20.44 2.89 3.38
C ALA A 89 -21.80 2.20 3.11
N VAL A 90 -22.90 2.92 3.32
CA VAL A 90 -24.28 2.43 3.38
C VAL A 90 -25.15 2.98 2.23
N GLY A 91 -24.64 3.85 1.36
CA GLY A 91 -25.49 4.77 0.59
C GLY A 91 -25.72 4.55 -0.91
N ARG A 92 -25.14 3.56 -1.60
CA ARG A 92 -25.39 3.40 -3.05
C ARG A 92 -25.82 1.99 -3.41
N LEU A 93 -26.95 1.92 -4.11
CA LEU A 93 -27.64 0.74 -4.67
C LEU A 93 -26.79 -0.13 -5.61
N ALA A 94 -25.50 0.16 -5.79
CA ALA A 94 -24.58 -0.65 -6.58
C ALA A 94 -23.60 -1.38 -5.64
N PRO A 95 -23.41 -2.70 -5.78
CA PRO A 95 -22.41 -3.44 -5.02
C PRO A 95 -21.04 -2.75 -5.13
N LEU A 96 -20.25 -2.73 -4.06
CA LEU A 96 -18.89 -2.17 -4.08
C LEU A 96 -18.05 -2.79 -5.23
N ALA A 97 -18.32 -4.06 -5.54
CA ALA A 97 -17.78 -4.79 -6.68
C ALA A 97 -18.11 -4.13 -8.03
N ALA A 98 -19.32 -3.62 -8.25
CA ALA A 98 -19.69 -2.95 -9.51
C ALA A 98 -19.01 -1.57 -9.65
N ILE A 99 -18.78 -0.87 -8.54
CA ILE A 99 -17.99 0.37 -8.54
C ILE A 99 -16.53 0.05 -8.80
N PHE A 100 -15.99 -1.02 -8.20
CA PHE A 100 -14.64 -1.49 -8.47
C PHE A 100 -14.47 -1.90 -9.94
N ASP A 101 -15.37 -2.71 -10.48
CA ASP A 101 -15.33 -3.14 -11.88
C ASP A 101 -15.42 -1.95 -12.81
N PHE A 102 -16.30 -0.98 -12.55
CA PHE A 102 -16.38 0.28 -13.29
C PHE A 102 -15.08 1.09 -13.20
N VAL A 103 -14.52 1.24 -12.01
CA VAL A 103 -13.29 2.02 -11.80
C VAL A 103 -12.07 1.30 -12.39
N ALA A 104 -11.96 -0.02 -12.26
CA ALA A 104 -10.90 -0.84 -12.83
C ALA A 104 -10.97 -0.92 -14.36
N THR A 105 -12.18 -0.91 -14.94
CA THR A 105 -12.37 -0.83 -16.40
C THR A 105 -12.15 0.58 -16.93
N ALA A 106 -12.55 1.62 -16.19
CA ALA A 106 -12.40 3.02 -16.60
C ALA A 106 -10.98 3.57 -16.38
N ALA A 107 -10.25 3.06 -15.39
CA ALA A 107 -8.92 3.52 -15.03
C ALA A 107 -7.96 2.32 -14.84
N PRO A 108 -7.27 1.90 -15.92
CA PRO A 108 -6.06 1.09 -15.79
C PRO A 108 -5.12 1.78 -14.79
N GLY A 109 -4.67 1.07 -13.74
CA GLY A 109 -3.81 1.67 -12.70
C GLY A 109 -4.48 1.91 -11.33
N VAL A 110 -5.75 1.57 -11.15
CA VAL A 110 -6.45 1.81 -9.86
C VAL A 110 -5.81 1.04 -8.71
N ARG A 111 -5.39 -0.21 -8.94
CA ARG A 111 -4.70 -1.00 -7.92
C ARG A 111 -3.44 -0.27 -7.47
N GLU A 112 -2.69 0.25 -8.42
CA GLU A 112 -1.45 0.99 -8.25
C GLU A 112 -1.65 2.28 -7.46
N ILE A 113 -2.69 3.05 -7.78
CA ILE A 113 -3.09 4.28 -7.06
C ILE A 113 -3.47 3.95 -5.61
N LEU A 114 -4.28 2.91 -5.40
CA LEU A 114 -4.71 2.49 -4.08
C LEU A 114 -3.52 2.00 -3.22
N THR A 115 -2.59 1.27 -3.81
CA THR A 115 -1.34 0.84 -3.16
C THR A 115 -0.51 2.04 -2.71
N ILE A 116 -0.22 2.98 -3.60
CA ILE A 116 0.56 4.17 -3.25
C ILE A 116 -0.18 5.01 -2.21
N GLY A 117 -1.49 5.20 -2.38
CA GLY A 117 -2.32 5.95 -1.45
C GLY A 117 -2.27 5.38 -0.03
N LYS A 118 -2.36 4.05 0.10
CA LYS A 118 -2.25 3.36 1.40
C LYS A 118 -0.85 3.48 2.00
N LEU A 119 0.21 3.23 1.22
CA LEU A 119 1.58 3.36 1.71
C LEU A 119 1.89 4.80 2.16
N ALA A 120 1.46 5.80 1.38
CA ALA A 120 1.61 7.20 1.73
C ALA A 120 0.82 7.56 2.99
N PHE A 121 -0.39 7.01 3.16
CA PHE A 121 -1.18 7.18 4.37
C PHE A 121 -0.46 6.65 5.61
N GLU A 122 0.04 5.42 5.58
CA GLU A 122 0.74 4.83 6.73
C GLU A 122 2.03 5.59 7.07
N VAL A 123 2.76 6.04 6.05
CA VAL A 123 3.92 6.92 6.25
C VAL A 123 3.50 8.23 6.92
N ARG A 124 2.50 8.94 6.38
CA ARG A 124 2.08 10.27 6.86
C ARG A 124 1.46 10.24 8.26
N ARG A 125 0.72 9.20 8.61
CA ARG A 125 0.11 9.02 9.94
C ARG A 125 1.15 9.04 11.07
N GLY A 126 2.41 8.68 10.78
CA GLY A 126 3.51 8.79 11.75
C GLY A 126 3.48 7.78 12.90
N ALA A 127 2.65 6.73 12.79
CA ALA A 127 2.60 5.64 13.75
C ALA A 127 3.87 4.77 13.72
N TYR A 128 4.55 4.74 12.57
CA TYR A 128 5.76 3.96 12.32
C TYR A 128 6.92 4.88 11.94
N ASP A 129 8.11 4.51 12.39
CA ASP A 129 9.36 5.15 12.02
C ASP A 129 9.83 4.67 10.64
N LEU A 130 9.43 3.46 10.22
CA LEU A 130 9.70 2.85 8.91
C LEU A 130 8.50 2.08 8.38
N VAL A 131 8.18 2.27 7.10
CA VAL A 131 7.33 1.37 6.32
C VAL A 131 8.19 0.64 5.30
N VAL A 132 8.11 -0.70 5.26
CA VAL A 132 8.78 -1.56 4.28
C VAL A 132 7.72 -2.19 3.39
N ALA A 133 7.73 -1.90 2.10
CA ALA A 133 6.80 -2.45 1.12
C ALA A 133 7.47 -3.55 0.28
N ASP A 134 6.96 -4.78 0.35
CA ASP A 134 7.30 -5.87 -0.57
C ASP A 134 6.39 -5.81 -1.80
N THR A 135 6.99 -5.58 -2.97
CA THR A 135 6.26 -5.30 -4.21
C THR A 135 6.61 -6.28 -5.33
N VAL A 136 5.66 -6.44 -6.26
CA VAL A 136 5.83 -7.26 -7.47
C VAL A 136 6.75 -6.61 -8.50
N ALA A 137 7.00 -7.34 -9.59
CA ALA A 137 7.98 -7.00 -10.61
C ALA A 137 7.84 -5.58 -11.19
N THR A 138 9.00 -5.00 -11.51
CA THR A 138 9.25 -3.60 -11.89
C THR A 138 8.36 -2.99 -12.97
N GLY A 139 7.71 -3.81 -13.81
CA GLY A 139 6.78 -3.33 -14.83
C GLY A 139 5.54 -2.60 -14.26
N HIS A 140 5.06 -3.03 -13.09
CA HIS A 140 3.97 -2.34 -12.38
C HIS A 140 4.47 -1.17 -11.54
N VAL A 141 5.74 -1.17 -11.12
CA VAL A 141 6.31 -0.09 -10.30
C VAL A 141 6.48 1.21 -11.10
N VAL A 142 6.83 1.13 -12.39
CA VAL A 142 6.87 2.32 -13.25
C VAL A 142 5.47 2.89 -13.47
N ALA A 143 4.47 2.04 -13.68
CA ALA A 143 3.06 2.46 -13.75
C ALA A 143 2.56 3.04 -12.42
N GLN A 144 2.97 2.47 -11.28
CA GLN A 144 2.71 2.99 -9.94
C GLN A 144 3.32 4.40 -9.77
N LEU A 145 4.61 4.55 -10.04
CA LEU A 145 5.28 5.84 -9.90
C LEU A 145 4.78 6.89 -10.91
N ALA A 146 4.24 6.47 -12.06
CA ALA A 146 3.63 7.35 -13.06
C ALA A 146 2.17 7.71 -12.77
N ALA A 147 1.49 6.98 -11.87
CA ALA A 147 0.08 7.20 -11.54
C ALA A 147 -0.29 8.65 -11.14
N PRO A 148 0.56 9.44 -10.44
CA PRO A 148 0.27 10.84 -10.17
C PRO A 148 0.11 11.68 -11.45
N ALA A 149 0.85 11.37 -12.52
CA ALA A 149 0.76 12.08 -13.79
C ALA A 149 -0.54 11.74 -14.55
N THR A 150 -0.96 10.46 -14.52
CA THR A 150 -2.20 10.00 -15.15
C THR A 150 -3.45 10.57 -14.47
N ILE A 151 -3.41 10.82 -13.16
CA ILE A 151 -4.48 11.49 -12.41
C ILE A 151 -4.67 12.94 -12.86
N GLY A 152 -3.59 13.62 -13.28
CA GLY A 152 -3.64 14.99 -13.80
C GLY A 152 -4.40 15.13 -15.12
N GLU A 153 -4.49 14.05 -15.91
CA GLU A 153 -5.15 14.05 -17.22
C GLU A 153 -6.64 13.65 -17.15
N LEU A 154 -7.05 12.90 -16.13
CA LEU A 154 -8.42 12.39 -15.98
C LEU A 154 -9.36 13.28 -15.15
N VAL A 155 -8.83 14.30 -14.46
CA VAL A 155 -9.61 15.20 -13.61
C VAL A 155 -9.53 16.62 -14.18
N PRO A 156 -10.62 17.20 -14.71
CA PRO A 156 -10.69 18.63 -14.97
C PRO A 156 -10.37 19.38 -13.67
N VAL A 157 -9.29 20.16 -13.74
CA VAL A 157 -8.68 20.94 -12.67
C VAL A 157 -9.75 21.69 -11.87
N GLY A 158 -9.91 21.34 -10.60
CA GLY A 158 -10.85 22.04 -9.70
C GLY A 158 -10.62 21.90 -8.20
N ALA A 159 -9.95 20.86 -7.71
CA ALA A 159 -9.79 20.69 -6.25
C ALA A 159 -8.46 20.07 -5.77
N ILE A 160 -7.48 19.83 -6.67
CA ILE A 160 -6.18 19.26 -6.32
C ILE A 160 -5.07 20.28 -6.59
N ARG A 161 -5.18 21.48 -6.02
CA ARG A 161 -4.09 22.47 -6.03
C ARG A 161 -3.49 22.74 -4.66
N ASP A 162 -4.11 22.26 -3.58
CA ASP A 162 -3.68 22.61 -2.20
C ASP A 162 -2.93 21.50 -1.47
N GLN A 163 -2.43 20.47 -2.16
CA GLN A 163 -1.61 19.41 -1.54
C GLN A 163 -0.16 19.36 -2.03
N ALA A 164 0.30 20.43 -2.70
CA ALA A 164 1.70 20.61 -3.11
C ALA A 164 2.30 21.93 -2.58
N ALA A 165 2.04 22.24 -1.31
CA ALA A 165 2.78 23.23 -0.52
C ALA A 165 3.22 22.59 0.80
#